data_AF-R6A759-F1
#
_entry.id   AF-R6A759-F1
#
_cell.length_a   1.000
_cell.length_b   1.000
_cell.length_c   1.000
_cell.angle_alpha   90.00
_cell.angle_beta   90.00
_cell.angle_gamma   90.00
#
_symmetry.space_group_name_H-M   'P 1'
#
loop_
_entity.id
_entity.type
_entity.pdbx_description
1 polymer ?
#
loop_
_entity_poly.entity_id
_entity_poly.type
_entity_poly.pdbx_seq_one_letter_code
_entity_poly.pdbx_strand_id
1 'polypeptide(L)'
;MRNISEQDLVPMNKQPPEVQREFSRKGGRNSGKSRREKRAMADVLRMMIEQPIPANQRNAVQALKKLGISSADATNAALINLQLVNLALSSSVDNKTKLRAIELIHRFIDGQKVDVTTNGKDVAKEPLVVQVIDSREQVDKQDNEDTDNEDL
;
A
#
# COMPACT_ATOMS: atom_id res chain seq x y z
N MET A 1 -27.56 -20.46 -2.28
CA MET A 1 -26.12 -20.70 -1.97
C MET A 1 -26.07 -21.80 -0.91
N ARG A 2 -25.27 -22.85 -1.08
CA ARG A 2 -25.18 -23.91 -0.06
C ARG A 2 -24.39 -23.35 1.12
N ASN A 3 -25.03 -23.26 2.29
CA ASN A 3 -24.35 -23.01 3.56
C ASN A 3 -23.52 -24.27 3.86
N ILE A 4 -22.21 -24.19 3.61
CA ILE A 4 -21.26 -25.18 4.12
C ILE A 4 -20.94 -24.71 5.53
N SER A 5 -21.31 -25.51 6.53
CA SER A 5 -20.97 -25.21 7.92
C SER A 5 -19.47 -25.44 8.12
N GLU A 6 -18.82 -24.72 9.04
CA GLU A 6 -17.39 -24.95 9.34
C GLU A 6 -17.08 -26.41 9.72
N GLN A 7 -18.10 -27.16 10.15
CA GLN A 7 -18.03 -28.57 10.51
C GLN A 7 -17.81 -29.51 9.29
N ASP A 8 -18.09 -29.04 8.08
CA ASP A 8 -17.98 -29.83 6.84
C ASP A 8 -16.59 -29.73 6.18
N LEU A 9 -15.68 -28.91 6.73
CA LEU A 9 -14.34 -28.71 6.18
C LEU A 9 -13.34 -29.71 6.78
N VAL A 10 -12.74 -30.55 5.95
CA VAL A 10 -11.68 -31.46 6.37
C VAL A 10 -10.32 -30.72 6.29
N PRO A 11 -9.60 -30.59 7.42
CA PRO A 11 -8.29 -29.94 7.48
C PRO A 11 -7.28 -30.53 6.49
N MET A 12 -6.44 -29.69 5.88
CA MET A 12 -5.51 -30.09 4.81
C MET A 12 -4.56 -31.22 5.24
N ASN A 13 -4.08 -31.20 6.50
CA ASN A 13 -3.21 -32.24 7.07
C ASN A 13 -3.88 -33.62 7.18
N LYS A 14 -5.22 -33.67 7.20
CA LYS A 14 -6.01 -34.92 7.21
C LYS A 14 -6.41 -35.38 5.80
N GLN A 15 -6.10 -34.60 4.76
CA GLN A 15 -6.40 -34.97 3.38
C GLN A 15 -5.35 -35.94 2.82
N PRO A 16 -5.70 -36.82 1.87
CA PRO A 16 -4.73 -37.64 1.17
C PRO A 16 -3.64 -36.79 0.47
N PRO A 17 -2.38 -37.26 0.40
CA PRO A 17 -1.29 -36.49 -0.21
C PRO A 17 -1.56 -36.05 -1.67
N GLU A 18 -2.29 -36.86 -2.44
CA GLU A 18 -2.68 -36.52 -3.82
C GLU A 18 -3.65 -35.33 -3.87
N VAL A 19 -4.63 -35.31 -2.97
CA VAL A 19 -5.61 -34.22 -2.84
C VAL A 19 -4.93 -32.93 -2.38
N GLN A 20 -3.99 -33.03 -1.42
CA GLN A 20 -3.17 -31.89 -0.99
C GLN A 20 -2.34 -31.31 -2.15
N ARG A 21 -1.70 -32.17 -2.95
CA ARG A 21 -0.96 -31.75 -4.16
C ARG A 21 -1.87 -31.06 -5.15
N GLU A 22 -3.08 -31.57 -5.37
CA GLU A 22 -4.03 -30.97 -6.31
C GLU A 22 -4.50 -29.59 -5.84
N PHE A 23 -4.83 -29.42 -4.56
CA PHE A 23 -5.21 -28.13 -4.00
C PHE A 23 -4.07 -27.12 -4.03
N SER A 24 -2.85 -27.51 -3.64
CA SER A 24 -1.67 -26.66 -3.74
C SER A 24 -1.40 -26.23 -5.18
N ARG A 25 -1.58 -27.13 -6.15
CA ARG A 25 -1.48 -26.82 -7.58
C ARG A 25 -2.55 -25.82 -8.03
N LYS A 26 -3.81 -25.99 -7.61
CA LYS A 26 -4.90 -25.06 -7.91
C LYS A 26 -4.66 -23.68 -7.27
N GLY A 27 -4.23 -23.65 -6.01
CA GLY A 27 -3.86 -22.43 -5.28
C GLY A 27 -2.72 -21.68 -5.96
N GLY A 28 -1.64 -22.38 -6.32
CA GLY A 28 -0.50 -21.80 -7.04
C GLY A 28 -0.89 -21.23 -8.41
N ARG A 29 -1.74 -21.95 -9.16
CA ARG A 29 -2.25 -21.47 -10.46
C ARG A 29 -3.13 -20.22 -10.30
N ASN A 30 -4.06 -20.23 -9.35
CA ASN A 30 -4.97 -19.10 -9.11
C ASN A 30 -4.22 -17.87 -8.58
N SER A 31 -3.31 -18.06 -7.62
CA SER A 31 -2.44 -17.00 -7.11
C SER A 31 -1.56 -16.45 -8.23
N GLY A 32 -0.97 -17.31 -9.05
CA GLY A 32 -0.18 -16.90 -10.21
C GLY A 32 -0.98 -16.10 -11.24
N LYS A 33 -2.23 -16.52 -11.53
CA LYS A 33 -3.15 -15.77 -12.41
C LYS A 33 -3.45 -14.39 -11.82
N SER A 34 -3.83 -14.32 -10.55
CA SER A 34 -4.11 -13.05 -9.87
C SER A 34 -2.89 -12.12 -9.83
N ARG A 35 -1.69 -12.65 -9.57
CA ARG A 35 -0.44 -11.88 -9.60
C ARG A 35 -0.18 -11.30 -10.99
N ARG A 36 -0.38 -12.08 -12.06
CA ARG A 36 -0.21 -11.59 -13.44
C ARG A 36 -1.25 -10.53 -13.80
N GLU A 37 -2.50 -10.73 -13.42
CA GLU A 37 -3.57 -9.75 -13.63
C GLU A 37 -3.30 -8.43 -12.91
N LYS A 38 -2.85 -8.48 -11.64
CA LYS A 38 -2.44 -7.30 -10.88
C LYS A 38 -1.27 -6.56 -11.53
N ARG A 39 -0.28 -7.28 -12.06
CA ARG A 39 0.84 -6.67 -12.79
C ARG A 39 0.35 -5.98 -14.07
N ALA A 40 -0.44 -6.68 -14.88
CA ALA A 40 -0.99 -6.09 -16.10
C ALA A 40 -1.82 -4.83 -15.81
N MET A 41 -2.64 -4.84 -14.75
CA MET A 41 -3.39 -3.66 -14.32
C MET A 41 -2.48 -2.54 -13.83
N ALA A 42 -1.43 -2.87 -13.08
CA ALA A 42 -0.44 -1.88 -12.63
C ALA A 42 0.27 -1.23 -13.82
N ASP A 43 0.59 -1.98 -14.87
CA ASP A 43 1.21 -1.46 -16.08
C ASP A 43 0.25 -0.52 -16.84
N VAL A 44 -1.02 -0.90 -16.98
CA VAL A 44 -2.05 -0.01 -17.57
C VAL A 44 -2.20 1.27 -16.76
N LEU A 45 -2.24 1.18 -15.42
CA LEU A 45 -2.34 2.35 -14.56
C LEU A 45 -1.11 3.27 -14.70
N ARG A 46 0.10 2.71 -14.79
CA ARG A 46 1.33 3.47 -15.05
C ARG A 46 1.23 4.27 -16.36
N MET A 47 0.77 3.62 -17.42
CA MET A 47 0.54 4.31 -18.70
C MET A 47 -0.46 5.46 -18.57
N MET A 48 -1.54 5.28 -17.79
CA MET A 48 -2.55 6.32 -17.57
C MET A 48 -2.02 7.53 -16.79
N ILE A 49 -1.21 7.28 -15.75
CA ILE A 49 -0.67 8.38 -14.92
C ILE A 49 0.48 9.12 -15.59
N GLU A 50 1.20 8.47 -16.50
CA GLU A 50 2.27 9.08 -17.32
C GLU A 50 1.72 9.96 -18.45
N GLN A 51 0.41 9.87 -18.77
CA GLN A 51 -0.19 10.73 -19.79
C GLN A 51 -0.12 12.21 -19.38
N PRO A 52 0.03 13.12 -20.36
CA PRO A 52 -0.08 14.55 -20.12
C PRO A 52 -1.49 14.91 -19.65
N ILE A 53 -1.59 15.95 -18.84
CA ILE A 53 -2.88 16.45 -18.36
C ILE A 53 -3.72 16.93 -19.55
N PRO A 54 -5.01 16.54 -19.63
CA PRO A 54 -5.91 16.99 -20.68
C PRO A 54 -5.98 18.52 -20.82
N ALA A 55 -6.00 19.02 -22.05
CA ALA A 55 -5.95 20.45 -22.36
C ALA A 55 -7.12 21.27 -21.77
N ASN A 56 -8.24 20.63 -21.42
CA ASN A 56 -9.37 21.26 -20.76
C ASN A 56 -9.09 21.59 -19.27
N GLN A 57 -8.05 21.03 -18.65
CA GLN A 57 -7.66 21.28 -17.26
C GLN A 57 -6.56 22.34 -17.14
N ARG A 58 -6.75 23.51 -17.77
CA ARG A 58 -5.75 24.60 -17.80
C ARG A 58 -5.28 25.05 -16.42
N ASN A 59 -6.19 25.08 -15.44
CA ASN A 59 -5.88 25.47 -14.06
C ASN A 59 -4.90 24.50 -13.39
N ALA A 60 -5.03 23.19 -13.66
CA ALA A 60 -4.13 22.17 -13.13
C ALA A 60 -2.71 22.34 -13.67
N VAL A 61 -2.59 22.56 -14.99
CA VAL A 61 -1.29 22.82 -15.64
C VAL A 61 -0.65 24.11 -15.10
N GLN A 62 -1.43 25.17 -14.87
CA GLN A 62 -0.92 26.40 -14.27
C GLN A 62 -0.47 26.21 -12.83
N ALA A 63 -1.18 25.42 -12.03
CA ALA A 63 -0.79 25.12 -10.65
C ALA A 63 0.56 24.38 -10.61
N LEU A 64 0.76 23.40 -11.49
CA LEU A 64 2.04 22.71 -11.63
C LEU A 64 3.16 23.63 -12.14
N LYS A 65 2.84 24.55 -13.05
CA LYS A 65 3.81 25.56 -13.53
C LYS A 65 4.33 26.47 -12.42
N LYS A 66 3.48 26.83 -11.44
CA LYS A 66 3.91 27.61 -10.26
C LYS A 66 4.91 26.85 -9.38
N LEU A 67 4.91 25.52 -9.46
CA LEU A 67 5.87 24.64 -8.76
C LEU A 67 7.12 24.36 -9.59
N GLY A 68 7.28 25.00 -10.76
CA GLY A 68 8.42 24.83 -11.63
C GLY A 68 8.31 23.66 -12.62
N ILE A 69 7.17 22.96 -12.66
CA ILE A 69 6.95 21.86 -13.61
C ILE A 69 6.48 22.44 -14.94
N SER A 70 7.20 22.15 -16.03
CA SER A 70 6.86 22.65 -17.36
C SER A 70 5.54 22.06 -17.84
N SER A 71 4.87 22.73 -18.80
CA SER A 71 3.65 22.17 -19.39
C SER A 71 3.88 20.87 -20.16
N ALA A 72 5.10 20.62 -20.63
CA ALA A 72 5.47 19.37 -21.30
C ALA A 72 5.56 18.21 -20.30
N ASP A 73 5.98 18.50 -19.06
CA ASP A 73 6.16 17.52 -17.99
C ASP A 73 4.94 17.41 -17.07
N ALA A 74 3.88 18.16 -17.36
CA ALA A 74 2.64 18.19 -16.59
C ALA A 74 1.82 16.91 -16.86
N THR A 75 2.17 15.84 -16.15
CA THR A 75 1.50 14.53 -16.22
C THR A 75 0.42 14.37 -15.17
N ASN A 76 -0.48 13.40 -15.36
CA ASN A 76 -1.48 13.04 -14.36
C ASN A 76 -0.86 12.64 -13.02
N ALA A 77 0.31 11.97 -13.04
CA ALA A 77 1.07 11.63 -11.84
C ALA A 77 1.47 12.87 -11.03
N ALA A 78 2.00 13.91 -11.68
CA ALA A 78 2.36 15.17 -11.04
C ALA A 78 1.15 15.86 -10.40
N LEU A 79 -0.01 15.83 -11.08
CA LEU A 79 -1.25 16.39 -10.56
C LEU A 79 -1.77 15.63 -9.33
N ILE A 80 -1.74 14.30 -9.34
CA ILE A 80 -2.15 13.46 -8.21
C ILE A 80 -1.28 13.78 -6.98
N ASN A 81 0.04 13.89 -7.16
CA ASN A 81 0.95 14.23 -6.07
C ASN A 81 0.68 15.63 -5.51
N LEU A 82 0.41 16.62 -6.37
CA LEU A 82 -0.01 17.95 -5.91
C LEU A 82 -1.31 17.90 -5.10
N GLN A 83 -2.31 17.16 -5.57
CA GLN A 83 -3.57 16.98 -4.84
C GLN A 83 -3.36 16.29 -3.49
N LEU A 84 -2.45 15.32 -3.42
CA LEU A 84 -2.11 14.61 -2.19
C LEU A 84 -1.48 15.55 -1.15
N VAL A 85 -0.56 16.42 -1.58
CA VAL A 85 0.03 17.46 -0.74
C VAL A 85 -1.05 18.45 -0.26
N ASN A 86 -1.92 18.90 -1.16
CA ASN A 86 -3.01 19.80 -0.80
C ASN A 86 -3.97 19.14 0.21
N LEU A 87 -4.23 17.84 0.08
CA LEU A 87 -5.05 17.08 1.01
C LEU A 87 -4.40 16.99 2.40
N ALA A 88 -3.09 16.75 2.46
CA ALA A 88 -2.32 16.72 3.70
C ALA A 88 -2.32 18.07 4.43
N LEU A 89 -2.24 19.18 3.68
CA LEU A 89 -2.20 20.54 4.21
C LEU A 89 -3.59 21.16 4.44
N SER A 90 -4.64 20.58 3.89
CA SER A 90 -5.99 21.14 3.94
C SER A 90 -6.53 21.18 5.37
N SER A 91 -7.17 22.28 5.76
CA SER A 91 -7.88 22.41 7.03
C SER A 91 -9.28 21.78 7.02
N SER A 92 -9.84 21.52 5.83
CA SER A 92 -11.25 21.12 5.65
C SER A 92 -11.51 19.61 5.71
N VAL A 93 -10.48 18.77 5.63
CA VAL A 93 -10.62 17.31 5.64
C VAL A 93 -10.34 16.73 7.01
N ASP A 94 -10.92 15.56 7.28
CA ASP A 94 -10.71 14.83 8.53
C ASP A 94 -9.24 14.51 8.76
N ASN A 95 -8.81 14.54 10.03
CA ASN A 95 -7.43 14.25 10.40
C ASN A 95 -6.96 12.88 9.88
N LYS A 96 -7.80 11.85 9.94
CA LYS A 96 -7.49 10.52 9.40
C LYS A 96 -7.08 10.57 7.92
N THR A 97 -7.78 11.36 7.12
CA THR A 97 -7.51 11.51 5.69
C THR A 97 -6.19 12.24 5.45
N LYS A 98 -5.90 13.28 6.23
CA LYS A 98 -4.61 13.99 6.17
C LYS A 98 -3.44 13.07 6.51
N LEU A 99 -3.56 12.29 7.58
CA LEU A 99 -2.53 11.37 8.04
C LEU A 99 -2.24 10.29 7.00
N ARG A 100 -3.28 9.77 6.32
CA ARG A 100 -3.10 8.87 5.18
C ARG A 100 -2.39 9.53 4.01
N ALA A 101 -2.70 10.79 3.70
CA ALA A 101 -2.01 11.53 2.66
C ALA A 101 -0.52 11.71 2.99
N ILE A 102 -0.19 12.07 4.24
CA ILE A 102 1.18 12.22 4.73
C ILE A 102 1.93 10.88 4.64
N GLU A 103 1.32 9.78 5.09
CA GLU A 103 1.90 8.43 5.01
C GLU A 103 2.25 8.05 3.56
N LEU A 104 1.35 8.33 2.61
CA LEU A 104 1.57 8.04 1.20
C LEU A 104 2.70 8.87 0.59
N ILE A 105 2.82 10.15 0.98
CA ILE A 105 3.91 11.04 0.51
C ILE A 105 5.27 10.52 1.01
N HIS A 106 5.40 10.22 2.29
CA HIS A 106 6.67 9.71 2.84
C HIS A 106 7.06 8.35 2.26
N ARG A 107 6.09 7.46 2.05
CA ARG A 107 6.32 6.18 1.38
C ARG A 107 6.85 6.37 -0.03
N PHE A 108 6.41 7.41 -0.73
CA PHE A 108 6.85 7.70 -2.09
C PHE A 108 8.27 8.29 -2.14
N ILE A 109 8.63 9.16 -1.20
CA ILE A 109 9.93 9.85 -1.20
C ILE A 109 11.05 8.93 -0.68
N ASP A 110 10.87 8.39 0.54
CA ASP A 110 11.95 7.72 1.26
C ASP A 110 11.79 6.19 1.27
N GLY A 111 10.68 5.67 0.72
CA GLY A 111 10.30 4.27 0.86
C GLY A 111 9.89 3.89 2.30
N GLN A 112 9.93 4.84 3.23
CA GLN A 112 9.66 4.63 4.65
C GLN A 112 8.15 4.57 4.89
N LYS A 113 7.72 3.54 5.63
CA LYS A 113 6.39 3.53 6.23
C LYS A 113 6.44 4.40 7.48
N VAL A 114 5.68 5.50 7.47
CA VAL A 114 5.49 6.31 8.67
C VAL A 114 4.30 5.75 9.42
N ASP A 115 4.52 5.29 10.65
CA ASP A 115 3.44 4.88 11.54
C ASP A 115 2.74 6.11 12.10
N VAL A 116 1.72 6.55 11.37
CA VAL A 116 0.88 7.67 11.81
C VAL A 116 -0.19 7.15 12.75
N THR A 117 0.18 6.92 14.01
CA THR A 117 -0.76 6.49 15.03
C THR A 117 -1.59 7.68 15.52
N THR A 118 -2.90 7.68 15.23
CA THR A 118 -3.85 8.38 16.11
C THR A 118 -4.07 7.48 17.31
N ASN A 119 -3.11 7.44 18.23
CA ASN A 119 -3.25 6.69 19.49
C ASN A 119 -4.29 7.35 20.39
N GLY A 120 -5.57 7.30 20.01
CA GLY A 120 -6.74 7.61 20.83
C GLY A 120 -6.74 8.97 21.56
N LYS A 121 -5.90 9.93 21.18
CA LYS A 121 -5.75 11.22 21.87
C LYS A 121 -6.19 12.35 20.96
N ASP A 122 -7.17 13.10 21.47
CA ASP A 122 -7.73 14.29 20.84
C ASP A 122 -6.64 15.29 20.45
N VAL A 123 -6.66 15.69 19.18
CA VAL A 123 -5.62 16.47 18.50
C VAL A 123 -5.63 17.96 18.89
N ALA A 124 -6.43 18.33 19.89
CA ALA A 124 -6.69 19.73 20.25
C ALA A 124 -5.69 20.30 21.26
N LYS A 125 -4.82 19.50 21.90
CA LYS A 125 -4.02 19.98 23.04
C LYS A 125 -2.52 19.77 23.00
N GLU A 126 -1.95 18.87 22.19
CA GLU A 126 -0.49 18.62 22.22
C GLU A 126 0.10 18.30 20.84
N PRO A 127 1.37 18.69 20.57
CA PRO A 127 2.00 18.45 19.28
C PRO A 127 2.17 16.95 19.00
N LEU A 128 1.71 16.54 17.83
CA LEU A 128 1.86 15.18 17.31
C LEU A 128 3.33 14.82 17.13
N VAL A 129 3.77 13.75 17.80
CA VAL A 129 5.11 13.18 17.61
C VAL A 129 5.08 12.26 16.41
N VAL A 130 5.69 12.68 15.30
CA VAL A 130 5.93 11.83 14.13
C VAL A 130 7.17 10.99 14.42
N GLN A 131 7.01 9.68 14.58
CA GLN A 131 8.14 8.75 14.66
C GLN A 131 8.39 8.15 13.28
N VAL A 132 9.59 8.38 12.75
CA VAL A 132 10.08 7.78 11.51
C VAL A 132 10.70 6.44 11.86
N ILE A 133 10.14 5.33 11.34
CA ILE A 133 10.67 3.99 11.55
C ILE A 133 11.29 3.50 10.23
N ASP A 134 12.58 3.17 10.25
CA ASP A 134 13.25 2.56 9.10
C ASP A 134 12.80 1.10 8.95
N SER A 135 12.21 0.76 7.80
CA SER A 135 11.62 -0.55 7.53
C SER A 135 12.67 -1.66 7.38
N ARG A 136 13.97 -1.33 7.33
CA ARG A 136 15.06 -2.29 7.19
C ARG A 136 15.45 -2.99 8.50
N GLU A 137 15.06 -2.47 9.66
CA GLU A 137 15.43 -3.06 10.96
C GLU A 137 14.53 -4.21 11.43
N GLN A 138 13.39 -4.47 10.78
CA GLN A 138 12.42 -5.47 11.24
C GLN A 138 12.43 -6.81 10.47
N VAL A 139 13.38 -7.06 9.58
CA VAL A 139 13.41 -8.33 8.81
C VAL A 139 14.36 -9.38 9.42
N ASP A 140 15.28 -9.03 10.31
CA ASP A 140 16.36 -9.94 10.74
C ASP A 140 16.25 -10.50 12.17
N LYS A 141 15.09 -10.44 12.84
CA LYS A 141 14.98 -10.90 14.25
C LYS A 141 13.96 -12.00 14.55
N GLN A 142 13.42 -12.71 13.55
CA GLN A 142 12.46 -13.79 13.82
C GLN A 142 12.85 -15.20 13.38
N ASP A 143 14.05 -15.42 12.81
CA ASP A 143 14.41 -16.74 12.28
C ASP A 143 15.63 -17.41 12.97
N ASN A 144 16.03 -16.99 14.18
CA ASN A 144 17.14 -17.63 14.92
C ASN A 144 16.81 -17.89 16.40
N GLU A 145 15.72 -18.59 16.70
CA GLU A 145 15.59 -19.34 17.95
C GLU A 145 14.82 -20.63 17.65
N ASP A 146 15.52 -21.64 17.12
CA ASP A 146 15.13 -23.05 17.20
C ASP A 146 16.31 -23.92 16.73
N THR A 147 17.29 -24.10 17.62
CA THR A 147 18.40 -25.08 17.65
C THR A 147 19.15 -24.72 18.95
N ASP A 148 19.35 -25.53 19.98
CA ASP A 148 19.36 -26.97 20.18
C ASP A 148 19.08 -27.22 21.68
N ASN A 149 18.40 -28.32 22.02
CA ASN A 149 18.59 -29.00 23.31
C ASN A 149 18.10 -30.45 23.16
N GLU A 150 18.93 -31.24 22.47
CA GLU A 150 19.13 -32.64 22.83
C GLU A 150 20.23 -32.69 23.92
N ASP A 151 20.08 -33.67 24.82
CA ASP A 151 21.04 -34.17 25.81
C ASP A 151 21.24 -33.38 27.13
N LEU A 152 20.55 -33.83 28.19
CA LEU A 152 21.13 -34.54 29.36
C LEU A 152 20.05 -35.01 30.35
#